data_AF-A0A950PXH2-F1
#
_entry.id   AF-A0A950PXH2-F1
#
_cell.length_a   1.000
_cell.length_b   1.000
_cell.length_c   1.000
_cell.angle_alpha   90.00
_cell.angle_beta   90.00
_cell.angle_gamma   90.00
#
_symmetry.space_group_name_H-M   'P 1'
#
loop_
_entity.id
_entity.type
_entity.pdbx_description
1 polymer ?
#
loop_
_entity_poly.entity_id
_entity_poly.type
_entity_poly.pdbx_seq_one_letter_code
_entity_poly.pdbx_strand_id
1 'polypeptide(L)'
;MGEGKGFYATISPFEYGEELRVWHVGKPLLAFTQRTWSLDDGRPLHSETGFWRLIDGSHVELVVAHPNGHAEVAEGELRGTSISVASISMTKTSTAKPVDSIERDIRVDGETMSYDLRMAAMGRPLDGHLQAELRLGATH
;
A
#
# COMPACT_ATOMS: atom_id res chain seq x y z
N MET A 1 -1.53 -13.17 -2.97
CA MET A 1 -2.56 -13.13 -1.91
C MET A 1 -1.89 -13.43 -0.59
N GLY A 2 -2.44 -12.95 0.51
CA GLY A 2 -1.87 -13.19 1.83
C GLY A 2 -2.70 -12.58 2.93
N GLU A 3 -2.06 -12.32 4.05
CA GLU A 3 -2.68 -11.79 5.26
C GLU A 3 -1.81 -10.68 5.85
N GLY A 4 -2.46 -9.78 6.58
CA GLY A 4 -1.81 -8.69 7.26
C GLY A 4 -2.48 -8.32 8.56
N LYS A 5 -1.85 -7.41 9.27
CA LYS A 5 -2.27 -6.89 10.56
C LYS A 5 -2.27 -5.38 10.52
N GLY A 6 -3.33 -4.79 11.02
CA GLY A 6 -3.45 -3.36 11.21
C GLY A 6 -3.41 -2.99 12.67
N PHE A 7 -2.72 -1.89 12.96
CA PHE A 7 -2.60 -1.32 14.29
C PHE A 7 -2.49 0.19 14.17
N TYR A 8 -2.94 0.92 15.19
CA TYR A 8 -2.71 2.36 15.29
C TYR A 8 -3.02 2.77 16.73
N ALA A 9 -2.39 3.83 17.23
CA ALA A 9 -2.57 4.27 18.62
C ALA A 9 -4.02 4.63 18.99
N THR A 10 -4.92 4.79 18.02
CA THR A 10 -6.33 5.18 18.22
C THR A 10 -7.34 4.08 17.91
N ILE A 11 -6.89 2.88 17.53
CA ILE A 11 -7.76 1.76 17.15
C ILE A 11 -7.29 0.45 17.80
N SER A 12 -8.22 -0.49 17.97
CA SER A 12 -7.84 -1.86 18.32
C SER A 12 -7.11 -2.54 17.15
N PRO A 13 -6.06 -3.33 17.41
CA PRO A 13 -5.43 -4.14 16.37
C PRO A 13 -6.44 -5.06 15.68
N PHE A 14 -6.24 -5.32 14.39
CA PHE A 14 -7.08 -6.18 13.58
C PHE A 14 -6.24 -6.97 12.57
N GLU A 15 -6.79 -8.07 12.07
CA GLU A 15 -6.17 -8.88 11.02
C GLU A 15 -7.05 -8.85 9.76
N TYR A 16 -6.43 -9.00 8.59
CA TYR A 16 -7.12 -8.94 7.31
C TYR A 16 -6.49 -9.87 6.28
N GLY A 17 -7.31 -10.39 5.38
CA GLY A 17 -6.84 -11.02 4.15
C GLY A 17 -6.63 -9.96 3.06
N GLU A 18 -5.67 -10.21 2.18
CA GLU A 18 -5.28 -9.28 1.12
C GLU A 18 -5.09 -9.99 -0.23
N GLU A 19 -5.61 -9.35 -1.28
CA GLU A 19 -5.27 -9.65 -2.67
C GLU A 19 -4.70 -8.40 -3.33
N LEU A 20 -3.47 -8.54 -3.81
CA LEU A 20 -2.80 -7.58 -4.69
C LEU A 20 -2.71 -8.19 -6.10
N ARG A 21 -3.20 -7.45 -7.10
CA ARG A 21 -3.02 -7.76 -8.52
C ARG A 21 -2.10 -6.71 -9.12
N VAL A 22 -1.09 -7.16 -9.86
CA VAL A 22 -0.13 -6.31 -10.53
C VAL A 22 -0.01 -6.75 -11.98
N TRP A 23 -0.04 -5.80 -12.92
CA TRP A 23 0.10 -6.08 -14.35
C TRP A 23 0.76 -4.92 -15.08
N HIS A 24 1.17 -5.12 -16.33
CA HIS A 24 1.69 -4.05 -17.18
C HIS A 24 0.92 -3.97 -18.50
N VAL A 25 0.99 -2.81 -19.13
CA VAL A 25 0.39 -2.55 -20.46
C VAL A 25 1.44 -2.42 -21.56
N GLY A 26 2.66 -2.90 -21.33
CA GLY A 26 3.79 -2.81 -22.27
C GLY A 26 4.54 -1.48 -22.24
N LYS A 27 4.23 -0.63 -21.25
CA LYS A 27 4.96 0.60 -20.91
C LYS A 27 5.80 0.38 -19.65
N PRO A 28 6.80 1.24 -19.36
CA PRO A 28 7.64 1.14 -18.14
C PRO A 28 6.86 1.58 -16.88
N LEU A 29 5.75 0.91 -16.62
CA LEU A 29 4.90 1.10 -15.45
C LEU A 29 4.19 -0.23 -15.13
N LEU A 30 3.85 -0.40 -13.84
CA LEU A 30 2.97 -1.46 -13.38
C LEU A 30 1.68 -0.82 -12.88
N ALA A 31 0.55 -1.34 -13.33
CA ALA A 31 -0.76 -1.03 -12.76
C ALA A 31 -1.06 -2.02 -11.64
N PHE A 32 -1.79 -1.58 -10.61
CA PHE A 32 -2.19 -2.47 -9.53
C PHE A 32 -3.59 -2.20 -8.98
N THR A 33 -4.17 -3.24 -8.38
CA THR A 33 -5.32 -3.15 -7.48
C THR A 33 -5.06 -3.96 -6.22
N GLN A 34 -5.42 -3.39 -5.08
CA GLN A 34 -5.41 -4.01 -3.77
C GLN A 34 -6.86 -4.10 -3.28
N ARG A 35 -7.24 -5.25 -2.72
CA ARG A 35 -8.48 -5.39 -1.94
C ARG A 35 -8.22 -6.18 -0.67
N THR A 36 -8.77 -5.73 0.45
CA THR A 36 -8.68 -6.44 1.74
C THR A 36 -10.06 -6.80 2.26
N TRP A 37 -10.10 -7.81 3.12
CA TRP A 37 -11.30 -8.26 3.80
C TRP A 37 -10.97 -8.67 5.24
N SER A 38 -11.96 -8.60 6.13
CA SER A 38 -11.80 -9.11 7.49
C SER A 38 -11.69 -10.64 7.46
N LEU A 39 -10.76 -11.20 8.22
CA LEU A 39 -10.64 -12.65 8.37
C LEU A 39 -11.78 -13.25 9.22
N ASP A 40 -12.44 -12.43 10.04
CA ASP A 40 -13.51 -12.90 10.94
C ASP A 40 -14.81 -13.22 10.18
N ASP A 41 -15.21 -12.35 9.25
CA ASP A 41 -16.52 -12.42 8.59
C ASP A 41 -16.48 -12.17 7.07
N GLY A 42 -15.30 -11.97 6.49
CA GLY A 42 -15.13 -11.74 5.05
C GLY A 42 -15.63 -10.39 4.55
N ARG A 43 -16.05 -9.46 5.43
CA ARG A 43 -16.52 -8.15 4.99
C ARG A 43 -15.39 -7.37 4.28
N PRO A 44 -15.67 -6.66 3.19
CA PRO A 44 -14.68 -5.79 2.55
C PRO A 44 -14.15 -4.73 3.54
N LEU A 45 -12.84 -4.50 3.50
CA LEU A 45 -12.17 -3.45 4.28
C LEU A 45 -11.65 -2.35 3.33
N HIS A 46 -10.34 -2.12 3.30
CA HIS A 46 -9.71 -1.13 2.44
C HIS A 46 -9.49 -1.69 1.03
N SER A 47 -9.41 -0.80 0.05
CA SER A 47 -8.93 -1.11 -1.29
C SER A 47 -8.11 0.07 -1.79
N GLU A 48 -7.23 -0.15 -2.75
CA GLU A 48 -6.57 0.94 -3.45
C GLU A 48 -6.19 0.49 -4.86
N THR A 49 -5.96 1.46 -5.74
CA THR A 49 -5.52 1.18 -7.10
C THR A 49 -4.65 2.30 -7.60
N GLY A 50 -3.72 1.97 -8.48
CA GLY A 50 -2.76 2.96 -8.93
C GLY A 50 -1.73 2.42 -9.90
N PHE A 51 -0.63 3.17 -10.00
CA PHE A 51 0.48 2.87 -10.88
C PHE A 51 1.81 3.05 -10.16
N TRP A 52 2.69 2.07 -10.34
CA TRP A 52 4.11 2.14 -10.04
C TRP A 52 4.87 2.51 -11.32
N ARG A 53 5.85 3.41 -11.20
CA ARG A 53 6.70 3.84 -12.32
C ARG A 53 8.15 3.76 -11.87
N LEU A 54 9.00 3.15 -12.71
CA LEU A 54 10.43 3.05 -12.48
C LEU A 54 11.15 4.04 -13.39
N ILE A 55 11.90 4.95 -12.79
CA ILE A 55 12.64 6.02 -13.45
C ILE A 55 14.13 5.76 -13.26
N ASP A 56 14.87 5.82 -14.36
CA ASP A 56 16.34 5.66 -14.40
C ASP A 56 16.89 4.41 -13.69
N GLY A 57 16.07 3.36 -13.57
CA GLY A 57 16.43 2.05 -13.03
C GLY A 57 16.40 1.90 -11.51
N SER A 58 16.26 2.99 -10.74
CA SER A 58 16.22 2.92 -9.27
C SER A 58 15.27 3.90 -8.61
N HIS A 59 14.87 5.00 -9.25
CA HIS A 59 13.89 5.92 -8.66
C HIS A 59 12.47 5.41 -8.91
N VAL A 60 11.64 5.40 -7.88
CA VAL A 60 10.29 4.85 -7.93
C VAL A 60 9.28 5.94 -7.63
N GLU A 61 8.28 6.06 -8.50
CA GLU A 61 7.10 6.89 -8.29
C GLU A 61 5.87 5.98 -8.12
N LEU A 62 5.00 6.34 -7.19
CA LEU A 62 3.74 5.65 -6.91
C LEU A 62 2.61 6.67 -6.92
N VAL A 63 1.55 6.40 -7.69
CA VAL A 63 0.32 7.20 -7.72
C VAL A 63 -0.86 6.31 -7.34
N VAL A 64 -1.60 6.66 -6.28
CA VAL A 64 -2.66 5.82 -5.71
C VAL A 64 -3.96 6.61 -5.54
N ALA A 65 -5.08 5.93 -5.80
CA ALA A 65 -6.40 6.39 -5.41
C ALA A 65 -6.98 5.48 -4.32
N HIS A 66 -7.54 6.09 -3.28
CA HIS A 66 -8.15 5.41 -2.15
C HIS A 66 -9.68 5.67 -2.12
N PRO A 67 -10.51 4.65 -1.83
CA PRO A 67 -11.96 4.75 -1.83
C PRO A 67 -12.50 5.64 -0.70
N ASN A 68 -11.68 5.91 0.32
CA ASN A 68 -11.99 6.83 1.41
C ASN A 68 -11.82 8.32 1.01
N GLY A 69 -11.61 8.60 -0.28
CA GLY A 69 -11.59 9.94 -0.84
C GLY A 69 -10.22 10.61 -0.81
N HIS A 70 -9.13 9.84 -0.85
CA HIS A 70 -7.76 10.34 -0.96
C HIS A 70 -7.13 10.00 -2.31
N ALA A 71 -6.21 10.84 -2.76
CA ALA A 71 -5.21 10.48 -3.76
C ALA A 71 -3.82 10.78 -3.21
N GLU A 72 -2.89 9.88 -3.49
CA GLU A 72 -1.51 9.89 -3.00
C GLU A 72 -0.54 9.92 -4.19
N VAL A 73 0.51 10.72 -4.05
CA VAL A 73 1.74 10.60 -4.84
C VAL A 73 2.88 10.36 -3.87
N ALA A 74 3.62 9.28 -4.07
CA ALA A 74 4.78 8.90 -3.28
C ALA A 74 6.00 8.67 -4.18
N GLU A 75 7.17 8.95 -3.63
CA GLU A 75 8.44 8.79 -4.32
C GLU A 75 9.45 8.08 -3.42
N GLY A 76 10.43 7.43 -4.04
CA GLY A 76 11.52 6.79 -3.32
C GLY A 76 12.41 5.97 -4.23
N GLU A 77 12.86 4.81 -3.72
CA GLU A 77 13.94 4.06 -4.35
C GLU A 77 13.72 2.54 -4.34
N LEU A 78 14.21 1.90 -5.40
CA LEU A 78 14.41 0.46 -5.53
C LEU A 78 15.88 0.11 -5.24
N ARG A 79 16.11 -0.77 -4.27
CA ARG A 79 17.43 -1.29 -3.90
C ARG A 79 17.40 -2.82 -3.86
N GLY A 80 17.93 -3.45 -4.90
CA GLY A 80 17.86 -4.89 -5.06
C GLY A 80 16.40 -5.34 -5.22
N THR A 81 15.86 -5.98 -4.19
CA THR A 81 14.45 -6.42 -4.15
C THR A 81 13.61 -5.69 -3.10
N SER A 82 14.13 -4.60 -2.55
CA SER A 82 13.44 -3.74 -1.59
C SER A 82 13.04 -2.42 -2.25
N ILE A 83 11.83 -1.94 -1.98
CA ILE A 83 11.30 -0.64 -2.39
C ILE A 83 10.93 0.13 -1.14
N SER A 84 11.41 1.37 -1.02
CA SER A 84 11.00 2.30 0.03
C SER A 84 10.44 3.55 -0.62
N VAL A 85 9.22 3.96 -0.27
CA VAL A 85 8.56 5.17 -0.79
C VAL A 85 7.88 5.95 0.34
N ALA A 86 7.89 7.27 0.20
CA ALA A 86 7.20 8.19 1.10
C ALA A 86 6.29 9.13 0.29
N SER A 87 5.08 9.38 0.81
CA SER A 87 4.14 10.31 0.20
C SER A 87 4.75 11.73 0.14
N ILE A 88 4.85 12.29 -1.05
CA ILE A 88 5.21 13.70 -1.26
C ILE A 88 3.96 14.57 -1.47
N SER A 89 2.82 13.95 -1.79
CA SER A 89 1.54 14.62 -1.90
C SER A 89 0.42 13.71 -1.40
N MET A 90 -0.40 14.25 -0.51
CA MET A 90 -1.66 13.66 -0.09
C MET A 90 -2.75 14.69 -0.35
N THR A 91 -3.71 14.36 -1.20
CA THR A 91 -4.90 15.20 -1.42
C THR A 91 -6.16 14.44 -1.04
N LYS A 92 -7.22 15.18 -0.70
CA LYS A 92 -8.44 14.57 -0.19
C LYS A 92 -9.69 15.33 -0.60
N THR A 93 -10.79 14.59 -0.69
CA THR A 93 -12.14 15.17 -0.83
C THR A 93 -12.55 15.91 0.44
N SER A 94 -13.59 16.75 0.34
CA SER A 94 -14.04 17.61 1.44
C SER A 94 -14.46 16.84 2.70
N THR A 95 -14.93 15.60 2.56
CA THR A 95 -15.44 14.77 3.67
C THR A 95 -14.42 13.78 4.21
N ALA A 96 -13.28 13.60 3.54
CA ALA A 96 -12.25 12.65 3.94
C ALA A 96 -11.57 13.06 5.26
N LYS A 97 -11.32 12.09 6.14
CA LYS A 97 -10.58 12.29 7.39
C LYS A 97 -9.13 12.68 7.08
N PRO A 98 -8.46 13.51 7.89
CA PRO A 98 -7.07 13.89 7.64
C PRO A 98 -6.10 12.69 7.71
N VAL A 99 -5.36 12.51 6.62
CA VAL A 99 -4.14 11.67 6.53
C VAL A 99 -3.05 12.58 5.98
N ASP A 100 -1.98 12.74 6.75
CA ASP A 100 -0.94 13.72 6.50
C ASP A 100 0.21 13.12 5.67
N SER A 101 0.61 11.88 5.99
CA SER A 101 1.62 11.15 5.21
C SER A 101 1.49 9.63 5.34
N ILE A 102 2.02 8.94 4.33
CA ILE A 102 2.15 7.49 4.28
C ILE A 102 3.59 7.15 3.85
N GLU A 103 4.20 6.17 4.50
CA GLU A 103 5.47 5.57 4.09
C GLU A 103 5.30 4.06 3.93
N ARG A 104 5.91 3.49 2.90
CA ARG A 104 5.87 2.05 2.62
C ARG A 104 7.29 1.53 2.45
N ASP A 105 7.60 0.45 3.15
CA ASP A 105 8.77 -0.38 2.89
C ASP A 105 8.28 -1.74 2.42
N ILE A 106 8.69 -2.15 1.22
CA ILE A 106 8.27 -3.37 0.56
C ILE A 106 9.51 -4.20 0.28
N ARG A 107 9.43 -5.51 0.52
CA ARG A 107 10.46 -6.47 0.15
C ARG A 107 9.85 -7.61 -0.64
N VAL A 108 10.48 -7.96 -1.76
CA VAL A 108 10.14 -9.15 -2.54
C VAL A 108 11.29 -10.15 -2.42
N ASP A 109 10.99 -11.39 -2.07
CA ASP A 109 11.95 -12.48 -1.98
C ASP A 109 11.35 -13.74 -2.61
N GLY A 110 11.80 -14.04 -3.82
CA GLY A 110 11.21 -15.10 -4.65
C GLY A 110 9.72 -14.87 -4.90
N GLU A 111 8.90 -15.74 -4.31
CA GLU A 111 7.44 -15.71 -4.42
C GLU A 111 6.76 -14.98 -3.27
N THR A 112 7.51 -14.46 -2.30
CA THR A 112 6.97 -13.77 -1.13
C THR A 112 7.19 -12.27 -1.25
N MET A 113 6.15 -11.49 -0.98
CA MET A 113 6.19 -10.04 -0.82
C MET A 113 5.78 -9.70 0.61
N SER A 114 6.60 -8.96 1.35
CA SER A 114 6.24 -8.41 2.65
C SER A 114 6.26 -6.90 2.60
N TYR A 115 5.44 -6.23 3.42
CA TYR A 115 5.54 -4.79 3.58
C TYR A 115 5.22 -4.30 4.99
N ASP A 116 5.82 -3.17 5.32
CA ASP A 116 5.48 -2.30 6.44
C ASP A 116 4.91 -0.99 5.90
N LEU A 117 3.77 -0.56 6.43
CA LEU A 117 3.18 0.74 6.13
C LEU A 117 3.10 1.56 7.42
N ARG A 118 3.64 2.78 7.36
CA ARG A 118 3.57 3.78 8.42
C ARG A 118 2.69 4.93 7.97
N MET A 119 1.93 5.51 8.90
CA MET A 119 0.95 6.55 8.61
C MET A 119 0.95 7.64 9.68
N ALA A 120 1.01 8.90 9.25
CA ALA A 120 0.67 10.06 10.07
C ALA A 120 -0.75 10.48 9.72
N ALA A 121 -1.66 10.44 10.68
CA ALA A 121 -3.07 10.78 10.46
C ALA A 121 -3.73 11.26 11.74
N MET A 122 -4.84 11.99 11.60
CA MET A 122 -5.65 12.42 12.74
C MET A 122 -4.85 13.16 13.82
N GLY A 123 -3.85 13.95 13.43
CA GLY A 123 -2.97 14.70 14.34
C GLY A 123 -1.95 13.85 15.10
N ARG A 124 -1.74 12.60 14.72
CA ARG A 124 -0.68 11.73 15.25
C ARG A 124 0.56 11.77 14.36
N PRO A 125 1.77 11.69 14.93
CA PRO A 125 2.99 11.56 14.14
C PRO A 125 2.99 10.24 13.36
N LEU A 126 3.94 10.13 12.42
CA LEU A 126 4.16 8.91 11.67
C LEU A 126 4.42 7.73 12.61
N ASP A 127 3.61 6.69 12.51
CA ASP A 127 3.71 5.46 13.31
C ASP A 127 3.28 4.25 12.48
N GLY A 128 3.63 3.04 12.92
CA GLY A 128 3.26 1.81 12.25
C GLY A 128 1.74 1.67 12.13
N HIS A 129 1.28 1.33 10.92
CA HIS A 129 -0.13 1.18 10.63
C HIS A 129 -0.49 -0.21 10.12
N LEU A 130 0.25 -0.75 9.15
CA LEU A 130 0.00 -2.07 8.57
C LEU A 130 1.28 -2.87 8.42
N GLN A 131 1.16 -4.18 8.54
CA GLN A 131 2.18 -5.16 8.15
C GLN A 131 1.51 -6.32 7.44
N ALA A 132 2.05 -6.77 6.32
CA ALA A 132 1.50 -7.93 5.62
C ALA A 132 2.56 -8.76 4.93
N GLU A 133 2.22 -10.02 4.69
CA GLU A 133 2.95 -10.95 3.84
C GLU A 133 2.00 -11.56 2.81
N LEU A 134 2.38 -11.48 1.55
CA LEU A 134 1.67 -12.07 0.42
C LEU A 134 2.57 -13.06 -0.30
N ARG A 135 1.96 -14.15 -0.77
CA ARG A 135 2.63 -15.09 -1.67
C ARG A 135 2.05 -14.98 -3.07
N LEU A 136 2.89 -15.18 -4.07
CA LEU A 136 2.51 -15.23 -5.47
C LEU A 136 1.45 -16.33 -5.63
N GLY A 137 0.28 -15.96 -6.12
CA GLY A 137 -0.77 -16.93 -6.46
C GLY A 137 -0.50 -17.52 -7.85
N ALA A 138 -0.94 -18.75 -8.09
CA ALA A 138 -1.07 -19.24 -9.44
C ALA A 138 -2.01 -18.30 -10.23
N THR A 139 -1.58 -17.81 -11.38
CA THR A 139 -2.46 -17.12 -12.33
C THR A 139 -3.54 -18.10 -12.78
N HIS A 140 -4.77 -17.91 -12.32
CA HIS A 140 -5.95 -18.59 -12.86
C HIS A 140 -6.44 -17.90 -14.14
#